data_AF-A0AB40DN08-F1
#
_entry.id   AF-A0AB40DN08-F1
#
_cell.length_a   1.000
_cell.length_b   1.000
_cell.length_c   1.000
_cell.angle_alpha   90.00
_cell.angle_beta   90.00
_cell.angle_gamma   90.00
#
_symmetry.space_group_name_H-M   'P 1'
#
loop_
_entity.id
_entity.type
_entity.pdbx_description
1 polymer ?
#
loop_
_entity_poly.entity_id
_entity_poly.type
_entity_poly.pdbx_seq_one_letter_code
_entity_poly.pdbx_strand_id
1 'polypeptide(L)'
;MIYLFYHFGLPKSPRGHSLGKGVIDQSDEGGRIPRNQWGLVRRTLASVALKVLDENPGPPPDCTDAGWYQGIVKLIACEDEISAALYKANINKVGEVYPGAKLAVCEAADIPSRPRARVWLPSEPSESVAILSLLTRFNPKLPTDGWKVVKVEKTDRVTMNVVILLNQACLEPFAAQQNRMNYGFDKVQLRIYDTDKLAADNLAACASYEPPSDEEA
;
A
#
# COMPACT_ATOMS: atom_id res chain seq x y z
N MET A 1 22.82 -6.47 20.27
CA MET A 1 21.40 -6.76 19.96
C MET A 1 21.22 -6.55 18.46
N ILE A 2 21.37 -7.63 17.69
CA ILE A 2 21.41 -7.60 16.22
C ILE A 2 19.97 -7.77 15.74
N TYR A 3 19.39 -6.73 15.14
CA TYR A 3 18.12 -6.84 14.45
C TYR A 3 18.37 -7.51 13.09
N LEU A 4 18.12 -8.82 13.03
CA LEU A 4 17.95 -9.55 11.78
C LEU A 4 16.65 -9.07 11.13
N PHE A 5 16.76 -8.19 10.15
CA PHE A 5 15.65 -7.93 9.23
C PHE A 5 15.48 -9.16 8.34
N TYR A 6 14.49 -9.98 8.66
CA TYR A 6 14.02 -11.02 7.75
C TYR A 6 13.39 -10.34 6.53
N HIS A 7 14.13 -10.31 5.42
CA HIS A 7 13.55 -10.16 4.09
C HIS A 7 12.80 -11.45 3.74
N PHE A 8 11.55 -11.55 4.19
CA PHE A 8 10.61 -12.47 3.56
C PHE A 8 10.20 -11.85 2.22
N GLY A 9 10.88 -12.25 1.15
CA GLY A 9 10.24 -12.29 -0.15
C GLY A 9 8.96 -13.12 -0.02
N LEU A 10 7.91 -12.72 -0.74
CA LEU A 10 6.66 -13.48 -0.75
C LEU A 10 6.98 -14.95 -1.07
N PRO A 11 6.40 -15.92 -0.34
CA PRO A 11 6.56 -17.32 -0.70
C PRO A 11 6.10 -17.48 -2.15
N LYS A 12 7.04 -17.79 -3.04
CA LYS A 12 6.71 -18.14 -4.41
C LYS A 12 5.85 -19.39 -4.34
N SER A 13 4.65 -19.34 -4.91
CA SER A 13 3.84 -20.55 -5.10
C SER A 13 4.73 -21.62 -5.71
N PRO A 14 4.74 -22.87 -5.20
CA PRO A 14 5.51 -23.96 -5.80
C PRO A 14 5.07 -24.26 -7.24
N ARG A 15 3.97 -23.66 -7.70
CA ARG A 15 3.44 -23.76 -9.07
C ARG A 15 3.52 -22.48 -9.89
N GLY A 16 4.22 -21.43 -9.41
CA GLY A 16 4.63 -20.30 -10.26
C GLY A 16 3.56 -19.24 -10.61
N HIS A 17 2.31 -19.40 -10.17
CA HIS A 17 1.21 -18.52 -10.58
C HIS A 17 0.38 -18.07 -9.37
N SER A 18 0.13 -16.77 -9.24
CA SER A 18 -0.81 -16.22 -8.25
C SER A 18 -1.37 -14.90 -8.72
N LEU A 19 -2.68 -14.72 -8.62
CA LEU A 19 -3.36 -13.46 -8.89
C LEU A 19 -3.34 -12.57 -7.65
N GLY A 20 -2.58 -11.48 -7.69
CA GLY A 20 -2.52 -10.48 -6.65
C GLY A 20 -3.78 -9.63 -6.57
N LYS A 21 -4.49 -9.71 -5.44
CA LYS A 21 -5.65 -8.87 -5.14
C LYS A 21 -5.34 -7.97 -3.94
N GLY A 22 -5.78 -6.71 -4.03
CA GLY A 22 -5.71 -5.75 -2.94
C GLY A 22 -7.04 -5.64 -2.20
N VAL A 23 -7.04 -5.80 -0.88
CA VAL A 23 -8.20 -5.46 -0.04
C VAL A 23 -8.02 -4.03 0.50
N ILE A 24 -8.95 -3.17 0.14
CA ILE A 24 -8.96 -1.75 0.48
C ILE A 24 -10.21 -1.40 1.29
N ASP A 25 -10.11 -0.37 2.13
CA ASP A 25 -11.28 0.32 2.68
C ASP A 25 -11.58 1.57 1.85
N GLN A 26 -12.70 1.55 1.12
CA GLN A 26 -13.13 2.66 0.26
C GLN A 26 -13.55 3.92 1.04
N SER A 27 -13.71 3.82 2.36
CA SER A 27 -13.95 4.99 3.21
C SER A 27 -12.67 5.83 3.44
N ASP A 28 -11.50 5.28 3.12
CA ASP A 28 -10.20 5.95 3.22
C ASP A 28 -9.62 6.21 1.82
N GLU A 29 -9.18 7.44 1.56
CA GLU A 29 -8.65 7.86 0.24
C GLU A 29 -7.40 7.05 -0.20
N GLY A 30 -6.65 6.51 0.77
CA GLY A 30 -5.50 5.63 0.51
C GLY A 30 -5.85 4.14 0.54
N GLY A 31 -7.13 3.79 0.67
CA GLY A 31 -7.58 2.40 0.79
C GLY A 31 -7.17 1.74 2.11
N ARG A 32 -6.81 2.52 3.13
CA ARG A 32 -6.15 2.01 4.35
C ARG A 32 -7.08 1.13 5.18
N ILE A 33 -6.58 -0.07 5.51
CA ILE A 33 -7.13 -0.90 6.58
C ILE A 33 -6.21 -0.79 7.82
N PRO A 34 -6.70 -0.35 8.98
CA PRO A 34 -5.89 -0.32 10.19
C PRO A 34 -5.41 -1.73 10.58
N ARG A 35 -4.11 -1.90 10.84
CA ARG A 35 -3.52 -3.23 11.09
C ARG A 35 -4.15 -3.96 12.28
N ASN A 36 -4.51 -3.23 13.33
CA ASN A 36 -5.18 -3.80 14.50
C ASN A 36 -6.61 -4.28 14.19
N GLN A 37 -7.23 -3.81 13.10
CA GLN A 37 -8.57 -4.23 12.67
C GLN A 37 -8.55 -5.47 11.76
N TRP A 38 -7.40 -5.86 11.18
CA TRP A 38 -7.32 -7.03 10.28
C TRP A 38 -7.74 -8.34 10.96
N GLY A 39 -7.59 -8.44 12.28
CA GLY A 39 -8.12 -9.57 13.06
C GLY A 39 -9.65 -9.68 12.96
N LEU A 40 -10.37 -8.56 13.02
CA LEU A 40 -11.83 -8.54 12.86
C LEU A 40 -12.22 -8.93 11.44
N VAL A 41 -11.53 -8.41 10.42
CA VAL A 41 -11.79 -8.75 9.01
C VAL A 41 -11.68 -10.27 8.80
N ARG A 42 -10.59 -10.88 9.26
CA ARG A 42 -10.38 -12.34 9.14
C ARG A 42 -11.47 -13.15 9.84
N ARG A 43 -11.87 -12.73 11.06
CA ARG A 43 -12.97 -13.37 11.79
C ARG A 43 -14.27 -13.32 11.00
N THR A 44 -14.63 -12.16 10.44
CA THR A 44 -15.89 -12.00 9.72
C THR A 44 -15.88 -12.74 8.39
N LEU A 45 -14.76 -12.73 7.65
CA LEU A 45 -14.57 -13.53 6.43
C LEU A 45 -14.80 -15.03 6.70
N ALA A 46 -14.27 -15.55 7.81
CA ALA A 46 -14.49 -16.94 8.19
C ALA A 46 -15.97 -17.21 8.52
N SER A 47 -16.66 -16.27 9.17
CA SER A 47 -18.07 -16.43 9.55
C SER A 47 -19.05 -16.48 8.37
N VAL A 48 -18.68 -15.90 7.22
CA VAL A 48 -19.54 -15.88 6.02
C VAL A 48 -19.06 -16.82 4.91
N ALA A 49 -17.90 -17.47 5.08
CA ALA A 49 -17.28 -18.32 4.06
C ALA A 49 -18.19 -19.46 3.58
N LEU A 50 -18.84 -20.18 4.51
CA LEU A 50 -19.75 -21.29 4.15
C LEU A 50 -20.91 -20.81 3.28
N LYS A 51 -21.50 -19.65 3.61
CA LYS A 51 -22.57 -19.06 2.81
C LYS A 51 -22.12 -18.72 1.39
N VAL A 52 -20.88 -18.29 1.20
CA VAL A 52 -20.32 -18.04 -0.14
C VAL A 52 -20.22 -19.35 -0.92
N LEU A 53 -19.74 -20.42 -0.28
CA LEU A 53 -19.62 -21.74 -0.92
C LEU A 53 -20.98 -22.36 -1.26
N ASP A 54 -21.98 -22.20 -0.39
CA ASP A 54 -23.34 -22.68 -0.65
C ASP A 54 -23.97 -22.00 -1.87
N GLU A 55 -23.70 -20.71 -2.07
CA GLU A 55 -24.19 -19.93 -3.22
C GLU A 55 -23.35 -20.14 -4.51
N ASN A 56 -22.14 -20.68 -4.39
CA ASN A 56 -21.19 -20.88 -5.48
C ASN A 56 -20.62 -22.31 -5.40
N PRO A 57 -21.42 -23.34 -5.75
CA PRO A 57 -21.01 -24.72 -5.63
C PRO A 57 -19.79 -25.02 -6.52
N GLY A 58 -18.80 -25.69 -5.95
CA GLY A 58 -17.53 -25.96 -6.60
C GLY A 58 -16.42 -26.27 -5.59
N PRO A 59 -15.16 -26.36 -6.05
CA PRO A 59 -14.02 -26.49 -5.14
C PRO A 59 -13.89 -25.24 -4.25
N PRO A 60 -13.39 -25.39 -3.00
CA PRO A 60 -13.13 -24.25 -2.14
C PRO A 60 -12.01 -23.36 -2.72
N PRO A 61 -12.01 -22.05 -2.41
CA PRO A 61 -10.99 -21.14 -2.91
C PRO A 61 -9.62 -21.44 -2.27
N ASP A 62 -8.56 -21.33 -3.07
CA ASP A 62 -7.18 -21.33 -2.59
C ASP A 62 -6.61 -19.92 -2.69
N CYS A 63 -6.57 -19.23 -1.55
CA CYS A 63 -5.96 -17.91 -1.43
C CYS A 63 -5.12 -17.82 -0.15
N THR A 64 -3.97 -17.14 -0.26
CA THR A 64 -3.00 -16.98 0.81
C THR A 64 -2.72 -15.51 1.11
N ASP A 65 -2.24 -15.26 2.32
CA ASP A 65 -1.83 -13.94 2.77
C ASP A 65 -0.52 -13.53 2.07
N ALA A 66 -0.59 -12.53 1.19
CA ALA A 66 0.55 -11.98 0.45
C ALA A 66 1.13 -10.71 1.11
N GLY A 67 0.93 -10.55 2.42
CA GLY A 67 1.49 -9.43 3.18
C GLY A 67 0.68 -8.13 3.04
N TRP A 68 1.39 -7.00 3.02
CA TRP A 68 0.81 -5.67 3.07
C TRP A 68 1.52 -4.72 2.12
N TYR A 69 0.77 -4.12 1.20
CA TYR A 69 1.25 -3.08 0.31
C TYR A 69 1.29 -1.72 1.03
N GLN A 70 2.46 -1.09 1.06
CA GLN A 70 2.74 0.17 1.78
C GLN A 70 2.29 0.15 3.26
N GLY A 71 2.12 -1.05 3.83
CA GLY A 71 1.64 -1.26 5.19
C GLY A 71 0.20 -0.82 5.46
N ILE A 72 -0.59 -0.50 4.43
CA ILE A 72 -1.97 0.01 4.56
C ILE A 72 -3.01 -0.78 3.76
N VAL A 73 -2.63 -1.40 2.65
CA VAL A 73 -3.50 -2.26 1.84
C VAL A 73 -3.10 -3.71 2.07
N LYS A 74 -4.09 -4.58 2.27
CA LYS A 74 -3.82 -6.01 2.42
C LYS A 74 -3.66 -6.65 1.06
N LEU A 75 -2.58 -7.40 0.85
CA LEU A 75 -2.42 -8.21 -0.36
C LEU A 75 -2.84 -9.65 -0.09
N ILE A 76 -3.55 -10.22 -1.05
CA ILE A 76 -4.02 -11.60 -1.07
C ILE A 76 -3.60 -12.20 -2.41
N ALA A 77 -2.99 -13.38 -2.37
CA ALA A 77 -2.61 -14.13 -3.55
C ALA A 77 -3.56 -15.30 -3.71
N CYS A 78 -4.29 -15.38 -4.83
CA CYS A 78 -5.15 -16.51 -5.14
C CYS A 78 -4.55 -17.36 -6.26
N GLU A 79 -4.75 -18.67 -6.20
CA GLU A 79 -4.18 -19.62 -7.18
C GLU A 79 -4.77 -19.37 -8.59
N ASP A 80 -6.06 -19.10 -8.68
CA ASP A 80 -6.79 -18.92 -9.93
C ASP A 80 -7.93 -17.88 -9.83
N GLU A 81 -8.54 -17.56 -10.98
CA GLU A 81 -9.63 -16.58 -11.06
C GLU A 81 -10.88 -17.02 -10.30
N ILE A 82 -11.13 -18.32 -10.19
CA ILE A 82 -12.26 -18.87 -9.43
C ILE A 82 -12.06 -18.56 -7.94
N SER A 83 -10.89 -18.86 -7.40
CA SER A 83 -10.50 -18.57 -6.02
C SER A 83 -10.55 -17.06 -5.74
N ALA A 84 -10.06 -16.25 -6.68
CA ALA A 84 -10.11 -14.80 -6.57
C ALA A 84 -11.55 -14.24 -6.58
N ALA A 85 -12.41 -14.76 -7.44
CA ALA A 85 -13.82 -14.38 -7.51
C ALA A 85 -14.57 -14.76 -6.22
N LEU A 86 -14.34 -15.96 -5.69
CA LEU A 86 -14.90 -16.41 -4.41
C LEU A 86 -14.41 -15.55 -3.25
N TYR A 87 -13.13 -15.21 -3.21
CA TYR A 87 -12.58 -14.30 -2.20
C TYR A 87 -13.22 -12.92 -2.25
N LYS A 88 -13.41 -12.37 -3.45
CA LYS A 88 -14.12 -11.10 -3.68
C LYS A 88 -15.58 -11.17 -3.25
N ALA A 89 -16.29 -12.26 -3.57
CA ALA A 89 -17.66 -12.49 -3.10
C ALA A 89 -17.74 -12.54 -1.57
N ASN A 90 -16.74 -13.15 -0.92
CA ASN A 90 -16.64 -13.21 0.54
C ASN A 90 -16.46 -11.81 1.14
N ILE A 91 -15.51 -11.01 0.63
CA ILE A 91 -15.32 -9.60 1.06
C ILE A 91 -16.61 -8.79 0.87
N ASN A 92 -17.32 -8.95 -0.25
CA ASN A 92 -18.56 -8.21 -0.48
C ASN A 92 -19.69 -8.58 0.50
N LYS A 93 -19.60 -9.75 1.17
CA LYS A 93 -20.59 -10.20 2.16
C LYS A 93 -20.30 -9.77 3.59
N VAL A 94 -19.06 -9.40 3.95
CA VAL A 94 -18.73 -9.13 5.36
C VAL A 94 -19.37 -7.86 5.92
N GLY A 95 -19.85 -6.96 5.06
CA GLY A 95 -20.47 -5.70 5.44
C GLY A 95 -19.53 -4.79 6.25
N GLU A 96 -20.08 -4.07 7.22
CA GLU A 96 -19.31 -3.16 8.09
C GLU A 96 -18.63 -3.94 9.23
N VAL A 97 -17.33 -4.23 9.05
CA VAL A 97 -16.52 -5.02 10.00
C VAL A 97 -15.93 -4.20 11.17
N TYR A 98 -15.89 -2.88 11.03
CA TYR A 98 -15.54 -1.88 12.05
C TYR A 98 -16.24 -0.56 11.67
N PRO A 99 -16.40 0.40 12.59
CA PRO A 99 -17.18 1.62 12.33
C PRO A 99 -16.75 2.34 11.04
N GLY A 100 -17.70 2.47 10.10
CA GLY A 100 -17.53 3.13 8.81
C GLY A 100 -16.86 2.30 7.70
N ALA A 101 -16.44 1.06 7.98
CA ALA A 101 -15.70 0.23 7.03
C ALA A 101 -16.49 -0.04 5.74
N LYS A 102 -15.84 0.17 4.59
CA LYS A 102 -16.35 -0.19 3.26
C LYS A 102 -15.31 -1.01 2.51
N LEU A 103 -15.21 -2.28 2.87
CA LEU A 103 -14.20 -3.16 2.27
C LEU A 103 -14.53 -3.52 0.83
N ALA A 104 -13.51 -3.51 -0.02
CA ALA A 104 -13.60 -3.96 -1.41
C ALA A 104 -12.31 -4.66 -1.83
N VAL A 105 -12.42 -5.50 -2.86
CA VAL A 105 -11.28 -6.10 -3.56
C VAL A 105 -11.03 -5.36 -4.86
N CYS A 106 -9.79 -4.96 -5.09
CA CYS A 106 -9.30 -4.33 -6.31
C CYS A 106 -8.17 -5.15 -6.92
N GLU A 107 -7.91 -4.93 -8.21
CA GLU A 107 -6.74 -5.50 -8.87
C GLU A 107 -5.48 -4.83 -8.35
N ALA A 108 -4.37 -5.56 -8.41
CA ALA A 108 -3.05 -5.05 -8.06
C ALA A 108 -2.77 -3.66 -8.67
N ALA A 109 -3.05 -3.48 -9.97
CA ALA A 109 -2.83 -2.25 -10.70
C ALA A 109 -3.66 -1.05 -10.19
N ASP A 110 -4.81 -1.32 -9.56
CA ASP A 110 -5.73 -0.30 -9.06
C ASP A 110 -5.45 0.12 -7.61
N ILE A 111 -4.48 -0.53 -6.95
CA ILE A 111 -4.12 -0.20 -5.57
C ILE A 111 -3.58 1.24 -5.53
N PRO A 112 -4.19 2.16 -4.75
CA PRO A 112 -3.71 3.53 -4.66
C PRO A 112 -2.29 3.57 -4.08
N SER A 113 -1.30 3.90 -4.91
CA SER A 113 0.05 4.13 -4.41
C SER A 113 0.16 5.52 -3.78
N ARG A 114 0.59 5.56 -2.52
CA ARG A 114 0.88 6.77 -1.74
C ARG A 114 2.23 6.61 -1.04
N PRO A 115 3.35 6.74 -1.77
CA PRO A 115 4.67 6.56 -1.19
C PRO A 115 4.89 7.50 -0.02
N ARG A 116 5.41 6.99 1.10
CA ARG A 116 5.80 7.82 2.23
C ARG A 116 7.27 8.14 2.13
N ALA A 117 7.58 9.33 2.58
CA ALA A 117 8.94 9.76 2.74
C ALA A 117 9.16 10.43 4.09
N ARG A 118 10.36 10.25 4.61
CA ARG A 118 10.89 10.91 5.80
C ARG A 118 11.87 11.98 5.37
N VAL A 119 11.79 13.15 5.99
CA VAL A 119 12.77 14.22 5.81
C VAL A 119 13.09 14.87 7.15
N TRP A 120 14.35 15.28 7.31
CA TRP A 120 14.79 16.09 8.43
C TRP A 120 14.75 17.54 8.01
N LEU A 121 14.00 18.36 8.76
CA LEU A 121 13.81 19.79 8.49
C LEU A 121 14.26 20.61 9.71
N PRO A 122 14.59 21.90 9.52
CA PRO A 122 14.68 22.86 10.62
C PRO A 122 13.40 22.83 11.47
N SER A 123 13.51 23.11 12.77
CA SER A 123 12.39 23.01 13.72
C SER A 123 11.22 23.97 13.43
N GLU A 124 11.44 25.01 12.61
CA GLU A 124 10.41 25.94 12.19
C GLU A 124 10.40 26.17 10.67
N PRO A 125 9.22 26.38 10.05
CA PRO A 125 7.90 26.31 10.68
C PRO A 125 7.52 24.87 11.08
N SER A 126 6.88 24.66 12.23
CA SER A 126 6.44 23.31 12.65
C SER A 126 5.02 22.94 12.20
N GLU A 127 4.26 23.88 11.63
CA GLU A 127 2.89 23.65 11.19
C GLU A 127 2.83 22.94 9.84
N SER A 128 2.06 21.86 9.74
CA SER A 128 1.93 21.02 8.54
C SER A 128 1.63 21.81 7.27
N VAL A 129 0.73 22.80 7.34
CA VAL A 129 0.34 23.63 6.20
C VAL A 129 1.49 24.54 5.74
N ALA A 130 2.24 25.12 6.68
CA ALA A 130 3.37 25.98 6.37
C ALA A 130 4.55 25.18 5.78
N ILE A 131 4.85 24.01 6.37
CA ILE A 131 5.84 23.06 5.84
C ILE A 131 5.49 22.68 4.41
N LEU A 132 4.25 22.25 4.17
CA LEU A 132 3.80 21.87 2.83
C LEU A 132 3.87 23.04 1.85
N SER A 133 3.55 24.26 2.29
CA SER A 133 3.66 25.45 1.44
C SER A 133 5.10 25.73 1.02
N LEU A 134 6.07 25.56 1.91
CA LEU A 134 7.49 25.68 1.57
C LEU A 134 7.92 24.59 0.58
N LEU A 135 7.55 23.34 0.86
CA LEU A 135 7.91 22.20 0.01
C LEU A 135 7.37 22.36 -1.41
N THR A 136 6.12 22.79 -1.57
CA THR A 136 5.49 22.97 -2.88
C THR A 136 6.06 24.18 -3.63
N ARG A 137 6.18 25.34 -2.98
CA ARG A 137 6.63 26.58 -3.62
C ARG A 137 8.10 26.55 -4.05
N PHE A 138 8.98 25.94 -3.26
CA PHE A 138 10.42 25.89 -3.56
C PHE A 138 10.79 24.74 -4.52
N ASN A 139 9.84 23.88 -4.88
CA ASN A 139 10.03 22.76 -5.81
C ASN A 139 8.98 22.73 -6.92
N PRO A 140 8.82 23.80 -7.73
CA PRO A 140 7.73 23.92 -8.71
C PRO A 140 7.81 22.92 -9.88
N LYS A 141 8.94 22.22 -10.02
CA LYS A 141 9.13 21.18 -11.04
C LYS A 141 8.75 19.78 -10.56
N LEU A 142 8.48 19.60 -9.27
CA LEU A 142 8.01 18.33 -8.74
C LEU A 142 6.47 18.28 -8.84
N PRO A 143 5.89 17.13 -9.19
CA PRO A 143 4.44 16.98 -9.19
C PRO A 143 3.98 16.92 -7.73
N THR A 144 3.62 18.05 -7.12
CA THR A 144 3.34 18.08 -5.67
C THR A 144 1.86 17.91 -5.31
N ASP A 145 1.00 17.69 -6.30
CA ASP A 145 -0.43 17.52 -6.10
C ASP A 145 -0.74 16.32 -5.18
N GLY A 146 -1.61 16.54 -4.20
CA GLY A 146 -2.01 15.50 -3.24
C GLY A 146 -0.95 15.17 -2.17
N TRP A 147 0.16 15.90 -2.07
CA TRP A 147 1.09 15.73 -0.96
C TRP A 147 0.44 16.11 0.37
N LYS A 148 0.77 15.35 1.42
CA LYS A 148 0.27 15.62 2.79
C LYS A 148 1.38 15.46 3.80
N VAL A 149 1.51 16.41 4.73
CA VAL A 149 2.33 16.23 5.93
C VAL A 149 1.50 15.45 6.95
N VAL A 150 1.89 14.21 7.22
CA VAL A 150 1.12 13.29 8.07
C VAL A 150 1.68 13.13 9.47
N LYS A 151 2.95 13.52 9.68
CA LYS A 151 3.58 13.48 10.98
C LYS A 151 4.68 14.54 11.07
N VAL A 152 4.70 15.24 12.19
CA VAL A 152 5.79 16.14 12.59
C VAL A 152 6.23 15.71 13.98
N GLU A 153 7.49 15.31 14.12
CA GLU A 153 8.11 14.92 15.39
C GLU A 153 9.30 15.82 15.66
N LYS A 154 9.21 16.68 16.68
CA LYS A 154 10.35 17.48 17.12
C LYS A 154 11.39 16.56 17.75
N THR A 155 12.60 16.57 17.21
CA THR A 155 13.70 15.71 17.68
C THR A 155 14.60 16.44 18.67
N ASP A 156 14.86 17.72 18.43
CA ASP A 156 15.52 18.65 19.34
C ASP A 156 14.96 20.08 19.15
N ARG A 157 15.63 21.11 19.68
CA ARG A 157 15.18 22.51 19.51
C ARG A 157 15.41 23.07 18.09
N VAL A 158 16.26 22.46 17.27
CA VAL A 158 16.73 23.01 15.99
C VAL A 158 16.27 22.21 14.77
N THR A 159 15.88 20.96 14.96
CA THR A 159 15.44 20.04 13.91
C THR A 159 14.16 19.31 14.29
N MET A 160 13.45 18.90 13.25
CA MET A 160 12.29 18.02 13.34
C MET A 160 12.35 16.95 12.25
N ASN A 161 11.73 15.82 12.56
CA ASN A 161 11.46 14.75 11.62
C ASN A 161 10.06 14.91 11.06
N VAL A 162 9.93 14.92 9.73
CA VAL A 162 8.64 15.06 9.07
C VAL A 162 8.39 13.85 8.16
N VAL A 163 7.19 13.29 8.25
CA VAL A 163 6.71 12.26 7.34
C VAL A 163 5.69 12.87 6.39
N ILE A 164 5.95 12.68 5.10
CA ILE A 164 5.16 13.22 3.99
C ILE A 164 4.60 12.05 3.20
N LEU A 165 3.30 12.10 2.88
CA LEU A 165 2.71 11.30 1.81
C LEU A 165 2.95 12.01 0.49
N LEU A 166 3.55 11.30 -0.44
CA LEU A 166 3.81 11.73 -1.81
C LEU A 166 2.77 11.11 -2.75
N ASN A 167 2.73 11.60 -3.98
CA ASN A 167 2.10 10.88 -5.08
C ASN A 167 3.13 10.01 -5.82
N GLN A 168 2.65 9.04 -6.59
CA GLN A 168 3.48 8.10 -7.35
C GLN A 168 4.35 8.82 -8.40
N ALA A 169 3.82 9.88 -9.04
CA ALA A 169 4.51 10.62 -10.09
C ALA A 169 5.79 11.32 -9.59
N CYS A 170 5.99 11.46 -8.28
CA CYS A 170 7.20 12.03 -7.70
C CYS A 170 8.39 11.07 -7.69
N LEU A 171 8.18 9.75 -7.76
CA LEU A 171 9.24 8.78 -7.51
C LEU A 171 10.39 8.90 -8.52
N GLU A 172 10.07 8.97 -9.81
CA GLU A 172 11.05 9.10 -10.87
C GLU A 172 11.79 10.46 -10.81
N PRO A 173 11.11 11.62 -10.72
CA PRO A 173 11.78 12.91 -10.49
C PRO A 173 12.71 12.92 -9.29
N PHE A 174 12.30 12.31 -8.17
CA PHE A 174 13.15 12.22 -6.99
C PHE A 174 14.36 11.32 -7.21
N ALA A 175 14.20 10.16 -7.88
CA ALA A 175 15.32 9.30 -8.22
C ALA A 175 16.37 10.05 -9.07
N ALA A 176 15.92 10.80 -10.09
CA ALA A 176 16.78 11.61 -10.95
C ALA A 176 17.53 12.73 -10.18
N GLN A 177 16.94 13.24 -9.09
CA GLN A 177 17.52 14.27 -8.24
C GLN A 177 18.20 13.73 -6.97
N GLN A 178 18.51 12.43 -6.93
CA GLN A 178 19.14 11.76 -5.78
C GLN A 178 18.35 11.96 -4.48
N ASN A 179 17.01 12.02 -4.57
CA ASN A 179 16.06 12.29 -3.50
C ASN A 179 16.34 13.61 -2.75
N ARG A 180 16.87 14.64 -3.42
CA ARG A 180 17.08 15.97 -2.83
C ARG A 180 15.98 16.93 -3.27
N MET A 181 15.60 17.84 -2.39
CA MET A 181 14.66 18.92 -2.69
C MET A 181 15.04 20.19 -1.95
N ASN A 182 14.52 21.31 -2.41
CA ASN A 182 14.70 22.60 -1.76
C ASN A 182 13.74 22.72 -0.57
N TYR A 183 14.19 23.36 0.51
CA TYR A 183 13.35 23.78 1.61
C TYR A 183 13.80 25.18 2.03
N GLY A 184 13.06 26.20 1.59
CA GLY A 184 13.57 27.57 1.62
C GLY A 184 14.82 27.70 0.76
N PHE A 185 15.84 28.34 1.32
CA PHE A 185 17.13 28.56 0.64
C PHE A 185 18.16 27.43 0.89
N ASP A 186 17.72 26.29 1.42
CA ASP A 186 18.57 25.13 1.69
C ASP A 186 18.09 23.88 0.91
N LYS A 187 18.92 22.84 0.86
CA LYS A 187 18.62 21.54 0.27
C LYS A 187 18.54 20.45 1.33
N VAL A 188 17.41 19.76 1.36
CA VAL A 188 17.16 18.65 2.28
C VAL A 188 17.15 17.32 1.54
N GLN A 189 17.52 16.26 2.26
CA GLN A 189 17.52 14.90 1.75
C GLN A 189 16.23 14.19 2.16
N LEU A 190 15.43 13.82 1.17
CA LEU A 190 14.26 12.99 1.31
C LEU A 190 14.68 11.51 1.39
N ARG A 191 14.06 10.74 2.28
CA ARG A 191 14.22 9.29 2.40
C ARG A 191 12.87 8.60 2.23
N ILE A 192 12.62 8.04 1.05
CA ILE A 192 11.44 7.23 0.76
C ILE A 192 11.55 5.92 1.54
N TYR A 193 10.46 5.49 2.18
CA TYR A 193 10.45 4.27 2.99
C TYR A 193 10.72 3.05 2.11
N ASP A 194 11.56 2.12 2.57
CA ASP A 194 11.94 0.95 1.77
C ASP A 194 10.73 0.04 1.47
N THR A 195 9.74 -0.02 2.37
CA THR A 195 8.48 -0.71 2.12
C THR A 195 7.69 -0.12 0.96
N ASP A 196 7.89 1.16 0.65
CA ASP A 196 7.21 1.86 -0.44
C ASP A 196 8.02 1.78 -1.75
N LYS A 197 9.36 1.65 -1.66
CA LYS A 197 10.21 1.31 -2.81
C LYS A 197 9.93 -0.11 -3.32
N LEU A 198 9.89 -1.07 -2.40
CA LEU A 198 9.64 -2.48 -2.70
C LEU A 198 8.15 -2.77 -3.01
N ALA A 199 7.26 -1.80 -2.79
CA ALA A 199 5.83 -1.99 -2.98
C ALA A 199 5.50 -2.32 -4.44
N ALA A 200 6.12 -1.61 -5.40
CA ALA A 200 5.95 -1.86 -6.82
C ALA A 200 6.47 -3.24 -7.24
N ASP A 201 7.63 -3.65 -6.71
CA ASP A 201 8.22 -4.97 -6.99
C ASP A 201 7.38 -6.11 -6.41
N ASN A 202 6.86 -5.94 -5.18
CA ASN A 202 5.95 -6.91 -4.56
C ASN A 202 4.63 -7.01 -5.31
N LEU A 203 4.13 -5.90 -5.85
CA LEU A 203 2.93 -5.87 -6.68
C LEU A 203 3.16 -6.59 -8.01
N ALA A 204 4.30 -6.33 -8.66
CA ALA A 204 4.71 -6.97 -9.92
C ALA A 204 4.93 -8.48 -9.74
N ALA A 205 5.50 -8.90 -8.60
CA ALA A 205 5.66 -10.31 -8.25
C ALA A 205 4.31 -11.03 -8.05
N CYS A 206 3.23 -10.30 -7.74
CA CYS A 206 1.88 -10.84 -7.69
C CYS A 206 1.12 -10.72 -9.03
N ALA A 207 1.69 -10.10 -10.06
CA ALA A 207 1.00 -9.75 -11.31
C ALA A 207 1.50 -10.54 -12.54
N SER A 208 2.39 -11.53 -12.38
CA SER A 208 2.84 -12.38 -13.49
C SER A 208 1.75 -13.39 -13.88
N TYR A 209 0.68 -12.89 -14.50
CA TYR A 209 -0.25 -13.66 -15.32
C TYR A 209 0.12 -13.43 -16.78
N GLU A 210 0.57 -14.47 -17.47
CA GLU A 210 0.65 -14.51 -18.93
C GLU A 210 -0.43 -15.53 -19.35
N PRO A 211 -1.54 -15.10 -19.98
CA PRO A 211 -2.58 -16.02 -20.41
C PRO A 211 -2.00 -17.04 -21.39
N PRO A 212 -2.40 -18.32 -21.34
CA PRO A 212 -2.01 -19.27 -22.38
C PRO A 212 -2.49 -18.75 -23.73
N SER A 213 -1.60 -18.70 -24.71
CA SER A 213 -1.97 -18.38 -26.10
C SER A 213 -2.91 -19.46 -26.62
N ASP A 214 -3.94 -19.06 -27.37
CA ASP A 214 -5.02 -19.89 -27.92
C ASP A 214 -4.57 -21.00 -28.91
N GLU A 215 -3.30 -21.43 -28.91
CA GLU A 215 -2.75 -22.45 -29.82
C GLU A 215 -2.67 -23.88 -29.25
N GLU A 216 -3.14 -24.14 -28.02
CA GLU A 216 -3.22 -25.51 -27.49
C GLU A 216 -4.61 -25.84 -26.90
N ALA A 217 -5.61 -25.93 -27.79
CA ALA A 217 -6.91 -26.57 -27.53
C ALA A 217 -7.02 -27.92 -28.25
#